data_AF-G0W6V8-F1
#
_entry.id   AF-G0W6V8-F1
#
_cell.length_a   1.000
_cell.length_b   1.000
_cell.length_c   1.000
_cell.angle_alpha   90.00
_cell.angle_beta   90.00
_cell.angle_gamma   90.00
#
_symmetry.space_group_name_H-M   'P 1'
#
loop_
_entity.id
_entity.type
_entity.pdbx_description
1 polymer ?
#
loop_
_entity_poly.entity_id
_entity_poly.type
_entity_poly.pdbx_seq_one_letter_code
_entity_poly.pdbx_strand_id
1 'polypeptide(L)' 'MNLTLLNDYRTLLKAAQLPDNLWFYAIQFSTIIRNSVYNETIKSSPRAIAAQSGLDVKTILPFGQPVIAHRTK' A
#
# COMPACT_ATOMS: atom_id res chain seq x y z
N MET A 1 -8.45 -13.72 2.82
CA MET A 1 -7.50 -12.67 3.22
C MET A 1 -6.07 -13.00 2.80
N ASN A 2 -5.53 -14.18 3.14
CA ASN A 2 -4.11 -14.50 2.93
C ASN A 2 -3.67 -14.55 1.45
N LEU A 3 -4.47 -15.16 0.56
CA LEU A 3 -4.14 -15.21 -0.88
C LEU A 3 -4.12 -13.82 -1.52
N THR A 4 -4.98 -12.91 -1.04
CA THR A 4 -5.08 -11.55 -1.54
C THR A 4 -3.78 -10.79 -1.29
N LEU A 5 -3.32 -10.74 -0.04
CA LEU A 5 -2.07 -10.06 0.32
C LEU A 5 -0.85 -10.74 -0.31
N LEU A 6 -0.87 -12.08 -0.44
CA LEU A 6 0.15 -12.86 -1.15
C LEU A 6 0.27 -12.42 -2.63
N ASN A 7 -0.85 -12.27 -3.32
CA ASN A 7 -0.86 -11.83 -4.71
C ASN A 7 -0.48 -10.35 -4.86
N ASP A 8 -0.89 -9.50 -3.92
CA ASP A 8 -0.55 -8.08 -3.96
C ASP A 8 0.95 -7.87 -3.83
N TYR A 9 1.60 -8.48 -2.82
CA TYR A 9 3.03 -8.25 -2.63
C TYR A 9 3.84 -8.79 -3.81
N ARG A 10 3.47 -9.97 -4.35
CA ARG A 10 4.12 -10.53 -5.55
C ARG A 10 3.98 -9.60 -6.75
N THR A 11 2.79 -9.02 -6.94
CA THR A 11 2.53 -8.06 -8.02
C THR A 11 3.35 -6.79 -7.83
N LEU A 12 3.36 -6.23 -6.63
CA LEU A 12 4.08 -4.98 -6.30
C LEU A 12 5.59 -5.15 -6.48
N LEU A 13 6.19 -6.21 -5.93
CA LEU A 13 7.62 -6.47 -6.07
C LEU A 13 8.01 -6.74 -7.52
N LYS A 14 7.23 -7.54 -8.26
CA LYS A 14 7.49 -7.83 -9.67
C LYS A 14 7.41 -6.57 -10.54
N ALA A 15 6.40 -5.71 -10.30
CA ALA A 15 6.24 -4.46 -11.04
C ALA A 15 7.38 -3.47 -10.76
N ALA A 16 7.84 -3.40 -9.51
CA ALA A 16 8.95 -2.54 -9.10
C ALA A 16 10.35 -3.14 -9.36
N GLN A 17 10.42 -4.38 -9.88
CA GLN A 17 11.68 -5.13 -10.04
C GLN A 17 12.49 -5.23 -8.73
N LEU A 18 11.80 -5.40 -7.61
CA LEU A 18 12.39 -5.48 -6.28
C LEU A 18 12.49 -6.93 -5.79
N PRO A 19 13.50 -7.26 -4.96
CA PRO A 19 13.69 -8.61 -4.44
C PRO A 19 12.61 -9.04 -3.43
N ASP A 20 12.36 -10.35 -3.37
CA ASP A 20 11.33 -10.98 -2.52
C ASP A 20 11.54 -10.75 -1.02
N ASN A 21 12.77 -10.48 -0.56
CA ASN A 21 13.03 -10.17 0.83
C ASN A 21 12.39 -8.84 1.30
N LEU A 22 11.90 -8.00 0.37
CA LEU A 22 11.15 -6.78 0.67
C LEU A 22 9.63 -7.00 0.77
N TRP A 23 9.16 -8.26 0.80
CA TRP A 23 7.74 -8.62 0.89
C TRP A 23 6.99 -7.88 2.00
N PHE A 24 7.63 -7.66 3.15
CA PHE A 24 7.01 -7.00 4.30
C PHE A 24 6.56 -5.57 3.95
N TYR A 25 7.42 -4.80 3.27
CA TYR A 25 7.11 -3.43 2.85
C TYR A 25 6.00 -3.41 1.79
N ALA A 26 6.00 -4.38 0.87
CA ALA A 26 4.97 -4.52 -0.13
C ALA A 26 3.60 -4.88 0.50
N ILE A 27 3.56 -5.76 1.50
CA ILE A 27 2.33 -6.06 2.26
C ILE A 27 1.85 -4.83 3.03
N GLN A 28 2.76 -4.09 3.68
CA GLN A 28 2.39 -2.87 4.41
C GLN A 28 1.76 -1.84 3.47
N PHE A 29 2.38 -1.59 2.32
CA PHE A 29 1.84 -0.70 1.29
C PHE A 29 0.47 -1.18 0.80
N SER A 30 0.33 -2.45 0.41
CA SER A 30 -0.93 -3.01 -0.06
C SER A 30 -2.06 -2.84 0.98
N THR A 31 -1.75 -3.07 2.25
CA THR A 31 -2.72 -2.94 3.35
C THR A 31 -3.23 -1.51 3.47
N ILE A 32 -2.34 -0.52 3.38
CA ILE A 32 -2.72 0.90 3.42
C ILE A 32 -3.66 1.22 2.26
N ILE A 33 -3.29 0.83 1.03
CA ILE A 33 -4.08 1.12 -0.16
C ILE A 33 -5.45 0.43 -0.09
N ARG A 34 -5.49 -0.89 0.13
CA ARG A 34 -6.76 -1.65 0.18
C ARG A 34 -7.73 -1.15 1.24
N ASN A 35 -7.23 -0.75 2.40
CA ASN A 35 -8.09 -0.22 3.45
C ASN A 35 -8.60 1.19 3.14
N SER A 36 -7.92 1.93 2.25
CA SER A 36 -8.26 3.31 1.93
C SER A 36 -9.10 3.47 0.67
N VAL A 37 -9.15 2.44 -0.19
CA VAL A 37 -9.95 2.43 -1.41
C VAL A 37 -11.44 2.24 -1.09
N TYR A 38 -12.28 3.01 -1.78
CA TYR A 38 -13.74 2.87 -1.69
C TYR A 38 -14.17 1.50 -2.22
N ASN A 39 -15.03 0.83 -1.46
CA ASN A 39 -15.59 -0.46 -1.80
C ASN A 39 -17.10 -0.32 -2.02
N GLU A 40 -17.54 -0.70 -3.21
CA GLU A 40 -18.94 -0.58 -3.65
C GLU A 40 -19.92 -1.42 -2.82
N THR A 41 -19.48 -2.54 -2.26
CA THR A 41 -20.32 -3.42 -1.44
C THR A 41 -20.62 -2.79 -0.09
N ILE A 42 -19.62 -2.19 0.56
CA ILE A 42 -19.77 -1.54 1.88
C ILE A 42 -20.12 -0.05 1.76
N LYS A 43 -20.21 0.48 0.54
CA LYS A 43 -20.47 1.90 0.21
C LYS A 43 -19.57 2.88 0.98
N SER A 44 -18.34 2.45 1.26
CA SER A 44 -17.36 3.18 2.06
C SER A 44 -15.97 2.56 1.87
N SER A 45 -14.94 3.09 2.52
CA SER A 45 -13.64 2.41 2.64
C SER A 45 -13.53 1.74 4.03
N PRO A 46 -12.82 0.60 4.15
CA PRO A 46 -12.59 -0.02 5.46
C PRO A 46 -12.01 0.94 6.50
N ARG A 47 -11.15 1.85 6.08
CA ARG A 47 -10.55 2.90 6.91
C ARG A 47 -11.59 3.91 7.41
N ALA A 48 -12.50 4.35 6.55
CA ALA A 48 -13.57 5.26 6.95
C ALA A 48 -14.55 4.60 7.94
N ILE A 49 -14.86 3.32 7.75
CA ILE A 49 -15.66 2.53 8.70
C ILE A 49 -14.96 2.43 10.06
N ALA A 50 -13.64 2.28 10.07
CA ALA A 50 -12.82 2.26 11.28
C ALA A 50 -12.59 3.66 11.89
N ALA A 51 -13.32 4.70 11.45
CA ALA A 51 -13.18 6.08 11.89
C ALA A 51 -11.74 6.65 11.76
N GLN A 52 -10.95 6.12 10.84
CA GLN A 52 -9.61 6.62 10.54
C GLN A 52 -9.67 7.70 9.46
N SER A 53 -8.77 8.68 9.55
CA SER A 53 -8.64 9.76 8.57
C SER A 53 -8.40 9.21 7.16
N GLY A 54 -8.99 9.89 6.17
CA GLY A 54 -8.77 9.61 4.76
C GLY A 54 -7.29 9.65 4.36
N LEU A 55 -6.99 9.03 3.23
CA LEU A 55 -5.65 8.94 2.70
C LEU A 55 -5.43 10.06 1.67
N ASP A 56 -4.49 10.98 1.92
CA ASP A 56 -4.12 11.96 0.90
C ASP A 56 -3.21 11.32 -0.15
N VAL A 57 -3.79 10.96 -1.28
CA VAL A 57 -3.11 10.28 -2.40
C VAL A 57 -1.89 11.08 -2.89
N LYS A 58 -1.89 12.42 -2.76
CA LYS A 58 -0.75 13.25 -3.19
C LYS A 58 0.50 13.05 -2.33
N THR A 59 0.33 12.58 -1.11
CA THR A 59 1.45 12.33 -0.17
C THR A 59 2.03 10.93 -0.31
N ILE A 60 1.40 10.06 -1.11
CA ILE A 60 1.80 8.67 -1.25
C ILE A 60 2.60 8.50 -2.52
N LEU A 61 3.84 8.09 -2.34
CA LEU A 61 4.70 7.70 -3.43
C LEU A 61 4.32 6.29 -3.92
N PRO A 62 4.30 6.06 -5.24
CA PRO A 62 4.22 4.73 -5.81
C PRO A 62 5.24 3.77 -5.18
N PHE A 63 4.80 2.54 -4.95
CA PHE A 63 5.66 1.51 -4.39
C PHE A 63 6.87 1.27 -5.30
N GLY A 64 8.07 1.29 -4.71
CA GLY A 64 9.33 1.10 -5.45
C GLY A 64 9.82 2.32 -6.23
N GLN A 65 9.15 3.47 -6.13
CA GLN A 65 9.67 4.70 -6.74
C GLN A 65 11.02 5.09 -6.09
N PRO A 66 12.07 5.36 -6.89
CA PRO A 66 13.32 5.91 -6.38
C PRO A 66 13.08 7.28 -5.72
N VAL A 67 13.68 7.50 -4.55
CA VAL A 67 13.55 8.75 -3.79
C VAL A 67 14.90 9.29 -3.35
N ILE A 68 15.01 10.62 -3.31
CA ILE A 68 16.16 11.31 -2.73
C ILE A 68 15.87 11.57 -1.25
N ALA A 69 16.60 10.89 -0.37
CA ALA A 69 16.48 11.08 1.07
C ALA A 69 17.42 12.20 1.54
N HIS A 70 16.87 13.34 1.92
CA HIS A 70 17.61 14.39 2.62
C HIS A 70 17.77 13.98 4.08
N ARG A 71 18.93 13.43 4.44
CA ARG A 71 19.25 13.10 5.83
C ARG A 71 19.88 14.34 6.49
N THR A 72 19.14 15.01 7.36
CA THR A 72 19.73 15.99 8.30
C THR A 72 20.62 15.23 9.29
N LYS A 73 21.86 15.70 9.42
CA LYS A 73 22.84 15.23 10.43
C LYS A 73 22.40 15.64 11.83
#